data_AF-A0A7C2HYZ3-F1
#
_entry.id   AF-A0A7C2HYZ3-F1
#
_cell.length_a   1.000
_cell.length_b   1.000
_cell.length_c   1.000
_cell.angle_alpha   90.00
_cell.angle_beta   90.00
_cell.angle_gamma   90.00
#
_symmetry.space_group_name_H-M   'P 1'
#
loop_
_entity.id
_entity.type
_entity.pdbx_description
1 polymer ?
#
loop_
_entity_poly.entity_id
_entity_poly.type
_entity_poly.pdbx_seq_one_letter_code
_entity_poly.pdbx_strand_id
1 'polypeptide(L)'
;MPARVADLIWKLTAPREVEESVSFRVAVWASVSASVLALAIQGVTSASLVAVSILLISIGSYVSWRRRRKRNIALKAAVAALSLVALASFLRQVGLQPYDLRVSLAELFLWVQILHSFDLPRRRDLIFSLVSSLIIISMAGSFSLSESFAWLLLLWLAAALPALYFSQQSRLGGLSNVPERAVLARPTLKRVASVTALLLFLVCGTGLAVGAVIPRPSINLMRSLPFSLRRAFNPLGGFQFTNPG
;
A
#
# COMPACT_ATOMS: atom_id res chain seq x y z
N MET A 1 41.36 9.49 -16.91
CA MET A 1 40.66 8.58 -15.98
C MET A 1 39.26 9.02 -15.51
N PRO A 2 38.88 10.31 -15.40
CA PRO A 2 37.54 10.68 -14.90
C PRO A 2 36.40 10.35 -15.87
N ALA A 3 36.66 10.33 -17.18
CA ALA A 3 35.65 10.03 -18.20
C ALA A 3 35.07 8.60 -18.11
N ARG A 4 35.90 7.59 -17.80
CA ARG A 4 35.41 6.20 -17.62
C ARG A 4 34.55 6.04 -16.38
N VAL A 5 34.88 6.75 -15.31
CA VAL A 5 34.09 6.74 -14.07
C VAL A 5 32.77 7.48 -14.30
N ALA A 6 32.78 8.61 -15.00
CA ALA A 6 31.57 9.33 -15.39
C ALA A 6 30.67 8.50 -16.33
N ASP A 7 31.24 7.81 -17.31
CA ASP A 7 30.50 6.90 -18.20
C ASP A 7 29.95 5.68 -17.45
N LEU A 8 30.68 5.16 -16.47
CA LEU A 8 30.22 4.05 -15.63
C LEU A 8 29.07 4.51 -14.71
N ILE A 9 29.21 5.67 -14.07
CA ILE A 9 28.15 6.31 -13.28
C ILE A 9 26.95 6.60 -14.17
N TRP A 10 27.16 7.10 -15.38
CA TRP A 10 26.11 7.37 -16.35
C TRP A 10 25.42 6.08 -16.80
N LYS A 11 26.13 5.00 -17.10
CA LYS A 11 25.52 3.70 -17.44
C LYS A 11 24.77 3.07 -16.26
N LEU A 12 25.22 3.30 -15.02
CA LEU A 12 24.51 2.86 -13.81
C LEU A 12 23.27 3.71 -13.50
N THR A 13 23.31 5.00 -13.86
CA THR A 13 22.24 5.98 -13.65
C THR A 13 21.27 6.05 -14.85
N ALA A 14 21.69 5.55 -16.01
CA ALA A 14 20.91 5.52 -17.24
C ALA A 14 19.57 4.86 -16.94
N PRO A 15 18.44 5.47 -17.33
CA PRO A 15 17.11 4.99 -16.97
C PRO A 15 16.90 3.56 -17.44
N ARG A 16 17.13 2.59 -16.55
CA ARG A 16 16.95 1.17 -16.81
C ARG A 16 15.47 0.87 -17.01
N GLU A 17 15.19 0.55 -18.26
CA GLU A 17 14.12 -0.27 -18.86
C GLU A 17 12.68 -0.04 -18.38
N VAL A 18 11.86 0.33 -19.37
CA VAL A 18 10.40 0.32 -19.28
C VAL A 18 9.95 -1.10 -18.95
N GLU A 19 9.09 -1.24 -17.94
CA GLU A 19 8.62 -2.55 -17.50
C GLU A 19 7.58 -3.10 -18.50
N GLU A 20 7.93 -4.21 -19.16
CA GLU A 20 7.15 -4.88 -20.19
C GLU A 20 6.22 -5.99 -19.65
N SER A 21 6.42 -6.44 -18.41
CA SER A 21 5.62 -7.54 -17.83
C SER A 21 4.19 -7.10 -17.52
N VAL A 22 3.24 -7.56 -18.34
CA VAL A 22 1.79 -7.33 -18.13
C VAL A 22 1.33 -8.00 -16.83
N SER A 23 1.79 -9.23 -16.54
CA SER A 23 1.40 -9.96 -15.34
C SER A 23 1.81 -9.22 -14.06
N PHE A 24 3.00 -8.60 -14.05
CA PHE A 24 3.44 -7.79 -12.92
C PHE A 24 2.54 -6.56 -12.73
N ARG A 25 2.21 -5.84 -13.81
CA ARG A 25 1.33 -4.66 -13.76
C ARG A 25 -0.08 -4.99 -13.29
N VAL A 26 -0.66 -6.10 -13.77
CA VAL A 26 -1.99 -6.55 -13.36
C VAL A 26 -2.01 -6.96 -11.88
N ALA A 27 -0.97 -7.68 -11.41
CA ALA A 27 -0.87 -8.06 -10.01
C ALA A 27 -0.75 -6.84 -9.08
N VAL A 28 0.05 -5.83 -9.47
CA VAL A 28 0.13 -4.56 -8.74
C VAL A 28 -1.23 -3.85 -8.75
N TRP A 29 -1.86 -3.69 -9.92
CA TRP A 29 -3.18 -3.06 -10.03
C TRP A 29 -4.24 -3.75 -9.14
N ALA A 30 -4.25 -5.09 -9.10
CA ALA A 30 -5.16 -5.86 -8.26
C ALA A 30 -4.89 -5.63 -6.76
N SER A 31 -3.62 -5.63 -6.34
CA SER A 31 -3.23 -5.32 -4.97
C SER A 31 -3.62 -3.90 -4.56
N VAL A 32 -3.38 -2.92 -5.43
CA VAL A 32 -3.78 -1.52 -5.19
C VAL A 32 -5.30 -1.42 -5.06
N SER A 33 -6.06 -2.01 -5.99
CA SER A 33 -7.52 -1.98 -5.96
C SER A 33 -8.09 -2.64 -4.70
N ALA A 34 -7.50 -3.76 -4.26
CA ALA A 34 -7.88 -4.42 -3.00
C ALA A 34 -7.62 -3.53 -1.77
N SER A 35 -6.50 -2.81 -1.73
CA SER A 35 -6.21 -1.87 -0.63
C SER A 35 -7.21 -0.71 -0.57
N VAL A 36 -7.58 -0.16 -1.73
CA VAL A 36 -8.54 0.94 -1.85
C VAL A 36 -9.96 0.47 -1.51
N LEU A 37 -10.33 -0.75 -1.90
CA LEU A 37 -11.59 -1.38 -1.50
C LEU A 37 -11.70 -1.53 0.01
N ALA A 38 -10.60 -1.85 0.70
CA ALA A 38 -10.58 -1.97 2.15
C ALA A 38 -10.93 -0.65 2.85
N LEU A 39 -10.56 0.51 2.29
CA LEU A 39 -10.95 1.82 2.85
C LEU A 39 -12.46 2.03 2.84
N ALA A 40 -13.16 1.60 1.79
CA ALA A 40 -14.63 1.68 1.73
C ALA A 40 -15.28 0.78 2.78
N ILE A 41 -14.80 -0.47 2.92
CA ILE A 41 -15.41 -1.44 3.83
C ILE A 41 -15.20 -1.03 5.30
N GLN A 42 -14.07 -0.39 5.62
CA GLN A 42 -13.80 0.12 6.97
C GLN A 42 -14.45 1.50 7.22
N GLY A 43 -15.22 2.03 6.27
CA GLY A 43 -15.94 3.30 6.44
C GLY A 43 -15.05 4.55 6.51
N VAL A 44 -13.80 4.45 6.05
CA VAL A 44 -12.84 5.57 6.08
C VAL A 44 -13.21 6.63 5.04
N THR A 45 -13.78 6.21 3.91
CA THR A 45 -14.16 7.10 2.82
C THR A 45 -15.44 6.61 2.15
N SER A 46 -16.15 7.50 1.44
CA SER A 46 -17.39 7.15 0.77
C SER A 46 -17.20 6.08 -0.32
N ALA A 47 -18.17 5.16 -0.43
CA ALA A 47 -18.12 4.08 -1.41
C ALA A 47 -18.07 4.60 -2.86
N SER A 48 -18.73 5.73 -3.14
CA SER A 48 -18.69 6.40 -4.44
C SER A 48 -17.29 6.90 -4.78
N LEU A 49 -16.59 7.52 -3.83
CA LEU A 49 -15.22 7.99 -4.02
C LEU A 49 -14.27 6.81 -4.27
N VAL A 50 -14.43 5.70 -3.54
CA VAL A 50 -13.64 4.48 -3.76
C VAL A 50 -13.89 3.88 -5.15
N ALA A 51 -15.14 3.79 -5.59
CA ALA A 51 -15.47 3.30 -6.94
C ALA A 51 -14.85 4.18 -8.02
N VAL A 52 -14.97 5.50 -7.88
CA VAL A 52 -14.33 6.48 -8.76
C VAL A 52 -12.80 6.33 -8.72
N SER A 53 -12.21 6.13 -7.55
CA SER A 53 -10.76 5.95 -7.38
C SER A 53 -10.25 4.71 -8.09
N ILE A 54 -10.92 3.56 -7.93
CA ILE A 54 -10.57 2.32 -8.63
C ILE A 54 -10.67 2.50 -10.15
N LEU A 55 -11.70 3.21 -10.61
CA LEU A 55 -11.86 3.54 -12.03
C LEU A 55 -10.72 4.44 -12.54
N LEU A 56 -10.36 5.51 -11.81
CA LEU A 56 -9.23 6.37 -12.18
C LEU A 56 -7.89 5.61 -12.15
N ILE A 57 -7.65 4.74 -11.16
CA ILE A 57 -6.43 3.91 -11.08
C ILE A 57 -6.35 2.96 -12.28
N SER A 58 -7.47 2.40 -12.70
CA SER A 58 -7.55 1.52 -13.87
C SER A 58 -7.27 2.28 -15.17
N ILE A 59 -7.86 3.47 -15.33
CA ILE A 59 -7.60 4.37 -16.46
C ILE A 59 -6.14 4.82 -16.46
N GLY A 60 -5.60 5.22 -15.31
CA GLY A 60 -4.21 5.66 -15.18
C GLY A 60 -3.23 4.56 -15.54
N SER A 61 -3.45 3.34 -15.03
CA SER A 61 -2.65 2.16 -15.36
C SER A 61 -2.68 1.85 -16.87
N TYR A 62 -3.85 1.98 -17.51
CA TYR A 62 -4.02 1.78 -18.95
C TYR A 62 -3.33 2.87 -19.79
N VAL A 63 -3.51 4.14 -19.43
CA VAL A 63 -2.88 5.28 -20.09
C VAL A 63 -1.37 5.19 -19.95
N SER A 64 -0.88 4.84 -18.78
CA SER A 64 0.55 4.61 -18.51
C SER A 64 1.10 3.51 -19.41
N TRP A 65 0.39 2.38 -19.55
CA TRP A 65 0.79 1.30 -20.46
C TRP A 65 0.88 1.76 -21.92
N ARG A 66 -0.17 2.43 -22.44
CA ARG A 66 -0.15 2.92 -23.83
C ARG A 66 0.93 3.96 -24.09
N ARG A 67 1.25 4.80 -23.10
CA ARG A 67 2.17 5.94 -23.26
C ARG A 67 3.60 5.67 -22.78
N ARG A 68 3.91 4.45 -22.33
CA ARG A 68 5.20 4.06 -21.73
C ARG A 68 6.47 4.39 -22.54
N ARG A 69 6.39 4.48 -23.88
CA ARG A 69 7.51 4.84 -24.77
C ARG A 69 7.48 6.30 -25.26
N LYS A 70 6.46 7.09 -24.89
CA LYS A 70 6.29 8.48 -25.32
C LYS A 70 6.67 9.45 -24.21
N ARG A 71 7.41 10.51 -24.56
CA ARG A 71 7.72 11.61 -23.63
C ARG A 71 6.48 12.50 -23.48
N ASN A 72 5.82 12.45 -22.31
CA ASN A 72 4.65 13.28 -22.04
C ASN A 72 4.89 14.20 -20.83
N ILE A 73 5.46 15.37 -21.12
CA ILE A 73 5.81 16.36 -20.08
C ILE A 73 4.55 16.95 -19.45
N ALA A 74 3.50 17.20 -20.25
CA ALA A 74 2.25 17.78 -19.78
C ALA A 74 1.56 16.88 -18.74
N LEU A 75 1.47 15.57 -18.99
CA LEU A 75 0.89 14.63 -18.02
C LEU A 75 1.70 14.58 -16.72
N LYS A 76 3.03 14.59 -16.81
CA LYS A 76 3.90 14.61 -15.63
C LYS A 76 3.76 15.91 -14.84
N ALA A 77 3.68 17.04 -15.53
CA ALA A 77 3.43 18.34 -14.90
C ALA A 77 2.06 18.38 -14.20
N ALA A 78 1.02 17.84 -14.85
CA ALA A 78 -0.31 17.73 -14.26
C ALA A 78 -0.32 16.82 -13.01
N VAL A 79 0.30 15.65 -13.08
CA VAL A 79 0.45 14.73 -11.93
C VAL A 79 1.20 15.40 -10.78
N ALA A 80 2.30 16.11 -11.07
CA ALA A 80 3.06 16.84 -10.06
C ALA A 80 2.25 17.97 -9.41
N ALA A 81 1.58 18.80 -10.21
CA ALA A 81 0.74 19.89 -9.72
C ALA A 81 -0.42 19.36 -8.85
N LEU A 82 -1.12 18.32 -9.31
CA LEU A 82 -2.20 17.70 -8.55
C LEU A 82 -1.69 17.04 -7.27
N SER A 83 -0.47 16.51 -7.26
CA SER A 83 0.14 15.97 -6.03
C SER A 83 0.42 17.06 -5.00
N LEU A 84 0.85 18.26 -5.44
CA LEU A 84 0.99 19.42 -4.56
C LEU A 84 -0.36 19.90 -4.02
N VAL A 85 -1.41 19.86 -4.84
CA VAL A 85 -2.79 20.18 -4.39
C VAL A 85 -3.27 19.17 -3.34
N ALA A 86 -3.03 17.88 -3.56
CA ALA A 86 -3.38 16.85 -2.58
C ALA A 86 -2.63 17.05 -1.25
N LEU A 87 -1.34 17.37 -1.32
CA LEU A 87 -0.53 17.71 -0.14
C LEU A 87 -1.04 18.96 0.58
N ALA A 88 -1.35 20.03 -0.16
CA ALA A 88 -1.90 21.26 0.43
C ALA A 88 -3.26 21.02 1.09
N SER A 89 -4.12 20.20 0.47
CA SER A 89 -5.42 19.81 1.05
C SER A 89 -5.23 19.01 2.35
N PHE A 90 -4.28 18.08 2.37
CA PHE A 90 -3.91 17.36 3.58
C PHE A 90 -3.44 18.31 4.69
N LEU A 91 -2.47 19.19 4.40
CA LEU A 91 -1.95 20.15 5.39
C LEU A 91 -3.06 21.06 5.96
N ARG A 92 -4.01 21.47 5.11
CA ARG A 92 -5.19 22.21 5.55
C ARG A 92 -6.06 21.39 6.51
N GLN A 93 -6.34 20.12 6.21
CA GLN A 93 -7.11 19.26 7.10
C GLN A 93 -6.39 19.02 8.43
N VAL A 94 -5.07 18.81 8.41
CA VAL A 94 -4.25 18.67 9.63
C VAL A 94 -4.35 19.92 10.51
N GLY A 95 -4.33 21.12 9.90
CA GLY A 95 -4.51 22.37 10.65
C GLY A 95 -5.90 22.54 11.27
N LEU A 96 -6.94 21.96 10.68
CA LEU A 96 -8.32 22.01 11.19
C LEU A 96 -8.61 20.93 12.23
N GLN A 97 -8.05 19.72 12.08
CA GLN A 97 -8.30 18.55 12.92
C GLN A 97 -6.99 17.87 13.32
N PRO A 98 -6.18 18.46 14.22
CA PRO A 98 -4.85 17.95 14.54
C PRO A 98 -4.84 16.65 15.36
N TYR A 99 -5.98 16.27 15.95
CA TYR A 99 -6.07 15.17 16.90
C TYR A 99 -6.31 13.79 16.26
N ASP A 100 -6.82 13.71 15.03
CA ASP A 100 -6.96 12.44 14.30
C ASP A 100 -6.58 12.60 12.84
N LEU A 101 -5.32 12.26 12.54
CA LEU A 101 -4.75 12.39 11.19
C LEU A 101 -5.08 11.19 10.30
N ARG A 102 -5.71 10.14 10.83
CA ARG A 102 -5.79 8.86 10.12
C ARG A 102 -6.64 8.96 8.85
N VAL A 103 -7.75 9.69 8.92
CA VAL A 103 -8.64 9.91 7.77
C VAL A 103 -7.93 10.77 6.71
N SER A 104 -7.35 11.90 7.12
CA SER A 104 -6.61 12.79 6.21
C SER A 104 -5.42 12.10 5.54
N LEU A 105 -4.69 11.26 6.28
CA LEU A 105 -3.61 10.44 5.72
C LEU A 105 -4.15 9.44 4.70
N ALA A 106 -5.25 8.75 4.99
CA ALA A 106 -5.85 7.80 4.06
C ALA A 106 -6.28 8.49 2.75
N GLU A 107 -6.90 9.67 2.83
CA GLU A 107 -7.24 10.48 1.65
C GLU A 107 -6.01 10.92 0.86
N LEU A 108 -4.96 11.40 1.54
CA LEU A 108 -3.71 11.79 0.89
C LEU A 108 -3.09 10.61 0.13
N PHE A 109 -2.95 9.45 0.78
CA PHE A 109 -2.39 8.26 0.15
C PHE A 109 -3.25 7.79 -1.01
N LEU A 110 -4.57 7.87 -0.91
CA LEU A 110 -5.49 7.53 -2.00
C LEU A 110 -5.26 8.45 -3.22
N TRP A 111 -5.19 9.77 -3.02
CA TRP A 111 -4.91 10.72 -4.09
C TRP A 111 -3.54 10.51 -4.72
N VAL A 112 -2.49 10.33 -3.92
CA VAL A 112 -1.14 10.02 -4.41
C VAL A 112 -1.16 8.73 -5.23
N GLN A 113 -1.89 7.70 -4.77
CA GLN A 113 -2.01 6.43 -5.47
C GLN A 113 -2.69 6.59 -6.83
N ILE A 114 -3.79 7.35 -6.89
CA ILE A 114 -4.52 7.65 -8.13
C ILE A 114 -3.60 8.38 -9.11
N LEU A 115 -2.96 9.46 -8.67
CA LEU A 115 -2.12 10.30 -9.52
C LEU A 115 -0.88 9.54 -10.01
N HIS A 116 -0.23 8.79 -9.12
CA HIS A 116 0.94 7.98 -9.44
C HIS A 116 0.61 6.87 -10.44
N SER A 117 -0.63 6.36 -10.47
CA SER A 117 -1.04 5.34 -11.45
C SER A 117 -0.89 5.79 -12.91
N PHE A 118 -0.93 7.10 -13.18
CA PHE A 118 -0.74 7.67 -14.52
C PHE A 118 0.73 7.70 -14.97
N ASP A 119 1.70 7.62 -14.05
CA ASP A 119 3.14 7.67 -14.35
C ASP A 119 3.89 6.44 -13.80
N LEU A 120 3.48 5.24 -14.25
CA LEU A 120 4.13 3.96 -13.96
C LEU A 120 4.95 3.36 -15.13
N PRO A 121 5.86 4.08 -15.82
CA PRO A 121 6.62 3.49 -16.91
C PRO A 121 7.68 2.49 -16.41
N ARG A 122 8.27 2.71 -15.23
CA ARG A 122 9.41 1.92 -14.75
C ARG A 122 8.99 0.89 -13.70
N ARG A 123 9.83 -0.14 -13.55
CA ARG A 123 9.67 -1.19 -12.55
C ARG A 123 9.69 -0.66 -11.12
N ARG A 124 10.54 0.32 -10.82
CA ARG A 124 10.64 0.93 -9.49
C ARG A 124 9.33 1.60 -9.10
N ASP A 125 8.70 2.29 -10.05
CA ASP A 125 7.44 3.02 -9.85
C ASP A 125 6.29 2.05 -9.49
N LEU A 126 6.26 0.87 -10.11
CA LEU A 126 5.31 -0.21 -9.79
C LEU A 126 5.53 -0.78 -8.38
N ILE A 127 6.79 -0.95 -7.96
CA ILE A 127 7.09 -1.36 -6.58
C ILE A 127 6.71 -0.28 -5.58
N PHE A 128 6.94 1.00 -5.90
CA PHE A 128 6.46 2.10 -5.06
C PHE A 128 4.93 2.07 -4.90
N SER A 129 4.21 1.80 -5.99
CA SER A 129 2.74 1.64 -5.95
C SER A 129 2.30 0.45 -5.09
N LEU A 130 3.05 -0.67 -5.12
CA LEU A 130 2.80 -1.84 -4.26
C LEU A 130 3.11 -1.57 -2.78
N VAL A 131 4.18 -0.84 -2.48
CA VAL A 131 4.49 -0.43 -1.10
C VAL A 131 3.44 0.56 -0.58
N SER A 132 3.01 1.49 -1.43
CA SER A 132 1.93 2.42 -1.07
C SER A 132 0.60 1.70 -0.83
N SER A 133 0.28 0.64 -1.59
CA SER A 133 -0.91 -0.17 -1.30
C SER A 133 -0.82 -0.91 0.05
N LEU A 134 0.38 -1.34 0.46
CA LEU A 134 0.63 -1.88 1.80
C LEU A 134 0.35 -0.84 2.89
N ILE A 135 0.72 0.42 2.67
CA ILE A 135 0.41 1.51 3.60
C ILE A 135 -1.10 1.72 3.68
N ILE A 136 -1.80 1.75 2.55
CA ILE A 136 -3.26 1.94 2.50
C ILE A 136 -4.00 0.81 3.22
N ILE A 137 -3.65 -0.46 2.96
CA ILE A 137 -4.30 -1.59 3.64
C ILE A 137 -3.98 -1.59 5.14
N SER A 138 -2.78 -1.16 5.55
CA SER A 138 -2.41 -1.02 6.97
C SER A 138 -3.21 0.09 7.65
N MET A 139 -3.41 1.22 6.96
CA MET A 139 -4.26 2.31 7.42
C MET A 139 -5.72 1.85 7.56
N ALA A 140 -6.26 1.14 6.58
CA ALA A 140 -7.59 0.53 6.69
C ALA A 140 -7.68 -0.42 7.89
N GLY A 141 -6.64 -1.23 8.12
CA GLY A 141 -6.55 -2.12 9.29
C GLY A 141 -6.57 -1.39 10.63
N SER A 142 -6.03 -0.16 10.70
CA SER A 142 -6.07 0.65 11.93
C SER A 142 -7.47 1.12 12.32
N PHE A 143 -8.40 1.16 11.36
CA PHE A 143 -9.83 1.44 11.61
C PHE A 143 -10.64 0.16 11.87
N SER A 144 -10.03 -1.01 11.71
CA SER A 144 -10.78 -2.25 11.76
C SER A 144 -11.07 -2.73 13.17
N LEU A 145 -12.35 -3.01 13.42
CA LEU A 145 -12.86 -3.60 14.66
C LEU A 145 -13.37 -5.03 14.47
N SER A 146 -13.26 -5.57 13.26
CA SER A 146 -13.89 -6.83 12.85
C SER A 146 -12.88 -7.83 12.30
N GLU A 147 -13.10 -9.11 12.59
CA GLU A 147 -12.35 -10.23 12.03
C GLU A 147 -12.47 -10.32 10.50
N SER A 148 -13.55 -9.77 9.93
CA SER A 148 -13.78 -9.75 8.49
C SER A 148 -12.67 -9.03 7.69
N PHE A 149 -11.91 -8.14 8.33
CA PHE A 149 -10.76 -7.49 7.70
C PHE A 149 -9.65 -8.49 7.32
N ALA A 150 -9.53 -9.62 8.03
CA ALA A 150 -8.57 -10.66 7.67
C ALA A 150 -8.79 -11.17 6.23
N TRP A 151 -10.05 -11.29 5.79
CA TRP A 151 -10.37 -11.68 4.42
C TRP A 151 -9.90 -10.66 3.38
N LEU A 152 -10.00 -9.37 3.70
CA LEU A 152 -9.50 -8.29 2.83
C LEU A 152 -7.98 -8.27 2.77
N LEU A 153 -7.31 -8.51 3.90
CA LEU A 153 -5.87 -8.64 3.96
C LEU A 153 -5.38 -9.85 3.14
N LEU A 154 -6.07 -10.99 3.23
CA LEU A 154 -5.78 -12.18 2.43
C LEU A 154 -5.99 -11.93 0.94
N LEU A 155 -7.07 -11.22 0.55
CA LEU A 155 -7.30 -10.80 -0.83
C LEU A 155 -6.15 -9.91 -1.35
N TRP A 156 -5.71 -8.95 -0.53
CA TRP A 156 -4.57 -8.10 -0.85
C TRP A 156 -3.27 -8.90 -0.99
N LEU A 157 -2.98 -9.82 -0.07
CA LEU A 157 -1.80 -10.68 -0.11
C LEU A 157 -1.81 -11.61 -1.33
N ALA A 158 -2.96 -12.16 -1.69
CA ALA A 158 -3.13 -13.01 -2.86
C ALA A 158 -2.78 -12.29 -4.17
N ALA A 159 -2.86 -10.96 -4.22
CA ALA A 159 -2.40 -10.15 -5.34
C ALA A 159 -0.96 -9.63 -5.17
N ALA A 160 -0.56 -9.24 -3.96
CA ALA A 160 0.75 -8.67 -3.65
C ALA A 160 1.89 -9.69 -3.78
N LEU A 161 1.68 -10.94 -3.35
CA LEU A 161 2.70 -11.98 -3.42
C LEU A 161 3.05 -12.38 -4.87
N PRO A 162 2.09 -12.59 -5.78
CA PRO A 162 2.38 -12.72 -7.21
C PRO A 162 3.10 -11.50 -7.78
N ALA A 163 2.74 -10.28 -7.35
CA ALA A 163 3.43 -9.07 -7.81
C ALA A 163 4.92 -9.09 -7.42
N LEU A 164 5.25 -9.53 -6.20
CA LEU A 164 6.65 -9.71 -5.76
C LEU A 164 7.36 -10.81 -6.53
N TYR A 165 6.69 -11.94 -6.80
CA TYR A 165 7.24 -13.03 -7.61
C TYR A 165 7.56 -12.56 -9.04
N PHE A 166 6.61 -11.90 -9.73
CA PHE A 166 6.82 -11.37 -11.08
C PHE A 166 7.86 -10.26 -11.11
N SER A 167 7.92 -9.45 -10.05
CA SER A 167 9.00 -8.49 -9.83
C SER A 167 10.35 -9.22 -9.90
N GLN A 168 10.59 -10.26 -9.09
CA GLN A 168 11.88 -10.97 -9.12
C GLN A 168 12.16 -11.63 -10.47
N GLN A 169 11.14 -12.23 -11.10
CA GLN A 169 11.30 -12.83 -12.42
C GLN A 169 11.70 -11.80 -13.49
N SER A 170 11.06 -10.63 -13.51
CA SER A 170 11.41 -9.53 -14.41
C SER A 170 12.84 -9.05 -14.20
N ARG A 171 13.29 -8.99 -12.94
CA ARG A 171 14.69 -8.66 -12.58
C ARG A 171 15.69 -9.66 -13.14
N LEU A 172 15.43 -10.95 -12.94
CA LEU A 172 16.31 -12.01 -13.41
C LEU A 172 16.34 -12.07 -14.95
N GLY A 173 15.21 -11.78 -15.61
CA GLY A 173 15.15 -11.63 -17.06
C GLY A 173 16.05 -10.51 -17.59
N GLY A 174 16.04 -9.34 -16.95
CA GLY A 174 16.88 -8.20 -17.36
C GLY A 174 18.38 -8.34 -17.03
N LEU A 175 18.76 -9.29 -16.16
CA LEU A 175 20.16 -9.58 -15.81
C LEU A 175 20.75 -10.75 -16.59
N SER A 176 19.92 -11.49 -17.33
CA SER A 176 20.36 -12.61 -18.16
C SER A 176 21.17 -12.08 -19.36
N ASN A 177 22.50 -12.27 -19.31
CA ASN A 177 23.39 -12.03 -20.46
C ASN A 177 23.27 -13.13 -21.53
N VAL A 178 22.43 -14.14 -21.33
CA VAL A 178 22.18 -15.19 -22.32
C VAL A 178 21.29 -14.60 -23.42
N PRO A 179 21.69 -14.68 -24.71
CA PRO A 179 20.90 -14.15 -25.80
C PRO A 179 19.48 -14.71 -25.74
N GLU A 180 18.53 -13.86 -26.13
CA GLU A 180 17.06 -13.88 -26.19
C GLU A 180 16.31 -15.24 -26.34
N ARG A 181 17.02 -16.35 -26.54
CA ARG A 181 16.52 -17.73 -26.62
C ARG A 181 16.48 -18.52 -25.31
N ALA A 182 17.12 -18.06 -24.23
CA ALA A 182 16.76 -18.56 -22.91
C ALA A 182 15.46 -17.88 -22.47
N VAL A 183 14.37 -18.18 -23.17
CA VAL A 183 13.02 -17.82 -22.78
C VAL A 183 12.85 -18.37 -21.37
N LEU A 184 12.97 -17.51 -20.35
CA LEU A 184 12.56 -17.86 -19.00
C LEU A 184 11.14 -18.39 -19.14
N ALA A 185 10.99 -19.71 -18.97
CA ALA A 185 9.73 -20.38 -19.22
C ALA A 185 8.63 -19.60 -18.49
N ARG A 186 7.62 -19.14 -19.23
CA ARG A 186 6.51 -18.40 -18.63
C ARG A 186 6.04 -19.23 -17.44
N PRO A 187 5.96 -18.63 -16.24
CA PRO A 187 5.69 -19.41 -15.06
C PRO A 187 4.29 -20.00 -15.23
N THR A 188 4.20 -21.33 -15.18
CA THR A 188 2.92 -22.00 -15.29
C THR A 188 2.00 -21.49 -14.18
N LEU A 189 0.71 -21.35 -14.47
CA LEU A 189 -0.28 -20.90 -13.48
C LEU A 189 -0.23 -21.76 -12.20
N LYS A 190 0.02 -23.07 -12.32
CA LYS A 190 0.26 -24.00 -11.20
C LYS A 190 1.47 -23.60 -10.34
N ARG A 191 2.57 -23.15 -10.96
CA ARG A 191 3.77 -22.70 -10.24
C ARG A 191 3.53 -21.38 -9.51
N VAL A 192 2.85 -20.43 -10.16
CA VAL A 192 2.47 -19.16 -9.50
C VAL A 192 1.54 -19.43 -8.32
N ALA A 193 0.53 -20.28 -8.51
CA ALA A 193 -0.41 -20.64 -7.44
C ALA A 193 0.28 -21.36 -6.27
N SER A 194 1.13 -22.34 -6.54
CA SER A 194 1.86 -23.08 -5.48
C SER A 194 2.83 -22.18 -4.71
N VAL A 195 3.61 -21.33 -5.40
CA VAL A 195 4.49 -20.36 -4.74
C VAL A 195 3.68 -19.35 -3.92
N THR A 196 2.55 -18.88 -4.45
CA THR A 196 1.66 -17.95 -3.73
C THR A 196 1.06 -18.61 -2.50
N ALA A 197 0.58 -19.85 -2.60
CA ALA A 197 0.04 -20.61 -1.46
C ALA A 197 1.12 -20.85 -0.39
N LEU A 198 2.34 -21.20 -0.79
CA LEU A 198 3.46 -21.36 0.13
C LEU A 198 3.79 -20.03 0.85
N LEU A 199 3.88 -18.92 0.11
CA LEU A 199 4.15 -17.61 0.69
C LEU A 199 3.02 -17.14 1.61
N LEU A 200 1.77 -17.38 1.24
CA LEU A 200 0.61 -17.12 2.11
C LEU A 200 0.73 -17.94 3.40
N PHE A 201 1.01 -19.24 3.30
CA PHE A 201 1.18 -20.10 4.46
C PHE A 201 2.31 -19.61 5.37
N LEU A 202 3.45 -19.21 4.82
CA LEU A 202 4.58 -18.66 5.59
C LEU A 202 4.23 -17.32 6.25
N VAL A 203 3.62 -16.38 5.52
CA VAL A 203 3.25 -15.06 6.04
C VAL A 203 2.16 -15.16 7.10
N CYS A 204 1.12 -15.96 6.87
CA CYS A 204 0.06 -16.20 7.85
C CYS A 204 0.60 -16.97 9.06
N GLY A 205 1.41 -18.01 8.84
CA GLY A 205 2.02 -18.79 9.92
C GLY A 205 2.91 -17.95 10.83
N THR A 206 3.77 -17.12 10.24
CA THR A 206 4.61 -16.17 11.00
C THR A 206 3.76 -15.12 11.73
N GLY A 207 2.76 -14.53 11.08
CA GLY A 207 1.85 -13.58 11.71
C GLY A 207 1.08 -14.17 12.91
N LEU A 208 0.60 -15.41 12.78
CA LEU A 208 -0.07 -16.13 13.87
C LEU A 208 0.90 -16.47 15.00
N ALA A 209 2.11 -16.92 14.69
CA ALA A 209 3.14 -17.21 15.69
C ALA A 209 3.51 -15.95 16.49
N VAL A 210 3.74 -14.82 15.81
CA VAL A 210 3.99 -13.53 16.46
C VAL A 210 2.77 -13.11 17.29
N GLY A 211 1.57 -13.24 16.74
CA GLY A 211 0.32 -12.90 17.42
C GLY A 211 0.02 -13.75 18.65
N ALA A 212 0.52 -14.98 18.72
CA ALA A 212 0.39 -15.87 19.88
C ALA A 212 1.35 -15.50 21.01
N VAL A 213 2.51 -14.92 20.68
CA VAL A 213 3.52 -14.48 21.66
C VAL A 213 3.18 -13.09 22.22
N ILE A 214 2.51 -12.24 21.45
CA ILE A 214 2.11 -10.89 21.91
C ILE A 214 0.97 -11.01 22.95
N PRO A 215 1.18 -10.57 24.20
CA PRO A 215 0.10 -10.52 25.19
C PRO A 215 -0.95 -9.51 24.73
N ARG A 216 -2.20 -9.96 24.56
CA ARG A 216 -3.34 -9.10 24.22
C ARG A 216 -4.09 -8.74 25.50
N PRO A 217 -3.72 -7.66 26.23
CA PRO A 217 -4.51 -7.24 27.39
C PRO A 217 -5.93 -6.96 26.91
N SER A 218 -6.92 -7.60 27.54
CA SER A 218 -8.31 -7.39 27.15
C SER A 218 -8.68 -5.94 27.47
N ILE A 219 -9.05 -5.18 26.43
CA ILE A 219 -9.49 -3.78 26.59
C ILE A 219 -10.70 -3.69 27.54
N ASN A 220 -11.46 -4.79 27.63
CA ASN A 220 -12.56 -4.97 28.56
C ASN A 220 -12.09 -4.87 30.02
N LEU A 221 -10.94 -5.46 30.38
CA LEU A 221 -10.38 -5.32 31.73
C LEU A 221 -10.02 -3.86 32.06
N MET A 222 -9.52 -3.10 31.08
CA MET A 222 -9.18 -1.68 31.29
C MET A 222 -10.40 -0.77 31.45
N ARG A 223 -11.51 -1.12 30.78
CA ARG A 223 -12.79 -0.38 30.89
C ARG A 223 -13.60 -0.79 32.12
N SER A 224 -13.44 -2.03 32.61
CA SER A 224 -14.13 -2.54 33.80
C SER A 224 -13.30 -2.45 35.08
N LEU A 225 -12.12 -1.81 35.06
CA LEU A 225 -11.35 -1.59 36.29
C LEU A 225 -12.29 -0.97 37.33
N PRO A 226 -12.53 -1.64 38.47
CA PRO A 226 -13.42 -1.12 39.49
C PRO A 226 -12.90 0.26 39.93
N PHE A 227 -13.83 1.17 40.23
CA PHE A 227 -13.55 2.56 40.58
C PHE A 227 -12.50 2.71 41.70
N SER A 228 -12.28 1.66 42.51
CA SER A 228 -11.24 1.56 43.53
C SER A 228 -9.81 1.57 42.96
N LEU A 229 -9.53 0.86 41.86
CA LEU A 229 -8.20 0.83 41.24
C LEU A 229 -7.90 2.14 40.49
N ARG A 230 -8.91 2.74 39.86
CA ARG A 230 -8.78 4.08 39.23
C ARG A 230 -8.42 5.16 40.26
N ARG A 231 -8.93 5.06 41.49
CA ARG A 231 -8.61 5.98 42.60
C ARG A 231 -7.17 5.80 43.13
N ALA A 232 -6.64 4.57 43.10
CA ALA A 232 -5.27 4.29 43.54
C ALA A 232 -4.19 4.89 42.62
N PHE A 233 -4.46 4.98 41.32
CA PHE A 233 -3.53 5.54 40.33
C PHE A 233 -3.66 7.06 40.12
N ASN A 234 -4.68 7.71 40.68
CA ASN A 234 -4.85 9.17 40.61
C ASN A 234 -5.34 9.74 41.95
N PRO A 235 -4.43 9.89 42.95
CA PRO A 235 -4.79 10.36 44.29
C PRO A 235 -5.11 11.86 44.39
N LEU A 236 -4.93 12.63 43.31
CA LEU A 236 -5.10 14.08 43.31
C LEU A 236 -6.40 14.49 42.63
N GLY A 237 -7.47 14.66 43.41
CA GLY A 237 -8.74 15.21 42.93
C GLY A 237 -9.94 14.67 43.67
N GLY A 238 -10.01 14.92 44.99
CA GLY A 238 -11.17 14.60 45.81
C GLY A 238 -12.38 15.46 45.44
N PHE A 239 -13.21 14.99 44.51
CA PHE A 239 -14.58 15.47 44.42
C PHE A 239 -15.42 14.71 45.45
N GLN A 240 -15.63 15.34 46.61
CA GLN A 240 -16.64 14.90 47.58
C GLN A 240 -18.02 15.12 46.97
N PHE A 241 -18.69 14.03 46.59
CA PHE A 241 -20.11 14.07 46.27
C PHE A 241 -20.89 13.88 47.56
N THR A 242 -21.42 14.97 48.12
CA THR A 242 -22.45 14.91 49.16
C THR A 242 -23.79 14.64 48.48
N ASN A 243 -24.39 13.49 48.76
CA ASN A 243 -25.75 13.16 48.34
C ASN A 243 -26.73 13.98 49.21
N PRO A 244 -27.48 14.94 48.65
CA PRO A 244 -28.60 15.51 49.40
C PRO A 244 -29.71 14.46 49.42
N GLY A 245 -30.14 14.08 50.62
CA GLY A 245 -31.27 13.18 50.82
C GLY A 245 -32.55 13.67 50.14
#